data_AF-A0A2E1HG60-F1
#
_entry.id   AF-A0A2E1HG60-F1
#
_cell.length_a   1.000
_cell.length_b   1.000
_cell.length_c   1.000
_cell.angle_alpha   90.00
_cell.angle_beta   90.00
_cell.angle_gamma   90.00
#
_symmetry.space_group_name_H-M   'P 1'
#
loop_
_entity.id
_entity.type
_entity.pdbx_description
1 polymer ?
#
loop_
_entity_poly.entity_id
_entity_poly.type
_entity_poly.pdbx_seq_one_letter_code
_entity_poly.pdbx_strand_id
1 'polypeptide(L)'
;MKSIAAARRDRLQLHGRSEIRPGQHDPLRHSSLNLDGSWEKAAPPLRRVRHGRCYPCVGRFGRPRFRESIASLEWPCSSRGACQPKKDAPAMDADHNFHIPKLTLHEVYPLTPFLIGLNGETPPLNVIDVGANTGLWAAAFFNVFGGSIAGYQAFEPMSANSAKFSTRPHYAGRVNLHEACVGAEPGEVEIHFHAELTTTASVPMRRINYRGTDVRNDRSRNVPQVRLDDMIDRWGWDRIHLVKIDVEGYEWSVLQGLARALDAEKVDNVLFEFGICQTIQGQTLKQFYDLLSGHGFKIYKQVISKNYFGLNLISRYSPTLEVAEDQPEMFMLLATRKEPSPAYAGPRVVGRVN
;
A
#
# COMPACT_ATOMS: atom_id res chain seq x y z
N MET A 1 55.09 -21.63 -43.59
CA MET A 1 56.27 -20.93 -43.05
C MET A 1 55.85 -20.21 -41.77
N LYS A 2 56.42 -20.63 -40.61
CA LYS A 2 56.65 -19.93 -39.31
C LYS A 2 55.52 -19.03 -38.76
N SER A 3 55.10 -19.02 -37.49
CA SER A 3 55.56 -19.55 -36.18
C SER A 3 54.50 -19.02 -35.16
N ILE A 4 53.79 -19.82 -34.36
CA ILE A 4 54.11 -20.32 -32.99
C ILE A 4 54.39 -19.22 -31.93
N ALA A 5 53.59 -19.28 -30.84
CA ALA A 5 53.91 -19.13 -29.39
C ALA A 5 52.87 -18.23 -28.67
N ALA A 6 51.99 -18.67 -27.76
CA ALA A 6 52.06 -19.51 -26.56
C ALA A 6 52.51 -18.80 -25.26
N ALA A 7 51.55 -18.74 -24.33
CA ALA A 7 51.64 -19.02 -22.88
C ALA A 7 52.36 -18.05 -21.91
N ARG A 8 51.64 -17.65 -20.85
CA ARG A 8 51.78 -18.05 -19.41
C ARG A 8 50.87 -17.14 -18.57
N ARG A 9 49.84 -17.63 -17.87
CA ARG A 9 49.83 -18.24 -16.53
C ARG A 9 50.83 -17.58 -15.57
N ASP A 10 50.30 -16.75 -14.67
CA ASP A 10 50.80 -16.72 -13.29
C ASP A 10 49.66 -16.78 -12.29
N ARG A 11 49.91 -17.64 -11.31
CA ARG A 11 49.04 -18.11 -10.24
C ARG A 11 49.69 -17.56 -8.97
N LEU A 12 49.01 -16.71 -8.23
CA LEU A 12 49.40 -16.38 -6.86
C LEU A 12 48.23 -16.69 -5.94
N GLN A 13 48.27 -17.89 -5.38
CA GLN A 13 47.65 -18.20 -4.10
C GLN A 13 48.53 -17.62 -3.01
N LEU A 14 47.95 -16.86 -2.07
CA LEU A 14 48.42 -16.84 -0.69
C LEU A 14 47.23 -16.78 0.26
N HIS A 15 47.38 -17.57 1.32
CA HIS A 15 46.41 -17.95 2.32
C HIS A 15 45.96 -16.80 3.22
N GLY A 16 44.69 -16.85 3.63
CA GLY A 16 44.15 -16.13 4.77
C GLY A 16 42.81 -16.75 5.19
N ARG A 17 42.85 -17.92 5.84
CA ARG A 17 41.69 -18.47 6.56
C ARG A 17 41.49 -17.62 7.81
N SER A 18 40.36 -16.92 7.93
CA SER A 18 39.81 -16.51 9.22
C SER A 18 38.45 -17.19 9.40
N GLU A 19 38.40 -18.11 10.34
CA GLU A 19 37.20 -18.78 10.82
C GLU A 19 36.21 -17.74 11.38
N ILE A 20 35.00 -17.68 10.82
CA ILE A 20 33.89 -16.92 11.40
C ILE A 20 33.02 -17.91 12.17
N ARG A 21 33.02 -17.79 13.50
CA ARG A 21 32.11 -18.51 14.40
C ARG A 21 30.68 -17.97 14.26
N PRO A 22 29.64 -18.81 14.34
CA PRO A 22 28.26 -18.35 14.29
C PRO A 22 27.79 -17.87 15.67
N GLY A 23 27.11 -16.71 15.69
CA GLY A 23 26.27 -16.30 16.82
C GLY A 23 26.66 -14.97 17.45
N GLN A 24 26.10 -13.89 16.93
CA GLN A 24 25.44 -12.85 17.72
C GLN A 24 24.60 -11.98 16.78
N HIS A 25 23.30 -11.90 17.07
CA HIS A 25 22.34 -11.03 16.40
C HIS A 25 22.77 -9.56 16.59
N ASP A 26 23.03 -8.86 15.48
CA ASP A 26 23.13 -7.41 15.45
C ASP A 26 21.72 -6.82 15.27
N PRO A 27 21.16 -6.08 16.25
CA PRO A 27 19.89 -5.41 16.06
C PRO A 27 20.11 -4.20 15.16
N LEU A 28 19.59 -4.28 13.94
CA LEU A 28 19.48 -3.19 12.98
C LEU A 28 19.11 -1.87 13.69
N ARG A 29 20.08 -0.94 13.72
CA ARG A 29 19.84 0.46 14.05
C ARG A 29 19.14 1.09 12.86
N HIS A 30 17.83 1.33 13.00
CA HIS A 30 17.09 2.12 12.02
C HIS A 30 17.41 3.60 12.22
N SER A 31 18.05 4.20 11.22
CA SER A 31 18.23 5.63 11.06
C SER A 31 17.49 6.06 9.81
N SER A 32 16.54 6.99 9.95
CA SER A 32 15.85 7.66 8.84
C SER A 32 16.78 8.68 8.20
N LEU A 33 16.77 8.74 6.86
CA LEU A 33 17.42 9.80 6.07
C LEU A 33 16.37 10.88 5.81
N ASN A 34 16.68 12.14 6.16
CA ASN A 34 15.84 13.27 5.80
C ASN A 34 15.93 13.58 4.29
N LEU A 35 14.94 14.31 3.77
CA LEU A 35 14.90 14.78 2.37
C LEU A 35 16.14 15.62 1.97
N ASP A 36 16.81 16.21 2.95
CA ASP A 36 18.03 17.03 2.82
C ASP A 36 19.35 16.26 3.01
N GLY A 37 19.30 14.95 3.26
CA GLY A 37 20.47 14.10 3.47
C GLY A 37 21.04 14.08 4.89
N SER A 38 20.36 14.68 5.87
CA SER A 38 20.75 14.60 7.29
C SER A 38 20.22 13.34 7.99
N TRP A 39 20.93 12.89 9.04
CA TRP A 39 20.58 11.72 9.86
C TRP A 39 19.90 12.13 11.17
N GLU A 40 18.78 11.51 11.52
CA GLU A 40 18.09 11.74 12.80
C GLU A 40 18.65 10.86 13.93
N LYS A 41 18.81 11.40 15.15
CA LYS A 41 19.26 10.64 16.32
C LYS A 41 18.10 9.82 16.90
N ALA A 42 18.28 8.50 16.98
CA ALA A 42 17.30 7.58 17.57
C ALA A 42 16.91 7.94 19.02
N ALA A 43 15.62 7.87 19.33
CA ALA A 43 15.08 8.00 20.68
C ALA A 43 15.50 6.81 21.57
N PRO A 44 15.71 7.03 22.88
CA PRO A 44 16.13 5.97 23.80
C PRO A 44 15.03 4.89 23.99
N PRO A 45 15.41 3.62 24.25
CA PRO A 45 14.46 2.52 24.34
C PRO A 45 13.53 2.65 25.56
N LEU A 46 12.23 2.42 25.33
CA LEU A 46 11.22 2.33 26.38
C LEU A 46 11.46 1.13 27.31
N ARG A 47 11.43 1.37 28.63
CA ARG A 47 11.59 0.35 29.67
C ARG A 47 10.46 -0.69 29.61
N ARG A 48 10.82 -1.98 29.56
CA ARG A 48 9.87 -3.10 29.65
C ARG A 48 9.12 -3.12 30.99
N VAL A 49 7.80 -3.07 30.94
CA VAL A 49 6.91 -3.45 32.05
C VAL A 49 6.71 -4.97 32.00
N ARG A 50 7.01 -5.67 33.09
CA ARG A 50 6.77 -7.13 33.22
C ARG A 50 5.27 -7.38 33.34
N HIS A 51 4.72 -8.31 32.54
CA HIS A 51 3.43 -8.94 32.81
C HIS A 51 3.66 -10.44 33.08
N GLY A 52 2.99 -10.93 34.11
CA GLY A 52 3.14 -12.27 34.67
C GLY A 52 2.68 -13.39 33.74
N ARG A 53 3.28 -14.57 33.93
CA ARG A 53 2.99 -15.81 33.20
C ARG A 53 1.65 -16.40 33.64
N CYS A 54 0.87 -16.92 32.70
CA CYS A 54 -0.07 -18.03 32.94
C CYS A 54 -0.26 -18.85 31.66
N TYR A 55 0.12 -20.13 31.72
CA TYR A 55 -0.34 -21.27 30.91
C TYR A 55 0.03 -22.54 31.70
N PRO A 56 -0.56 -23.74 31.45
CA PRO A 56 -1.70 -24.09 30.58
C PRO A 56 -2.75 -24.98 31.29
N CYS A 57 -3.91 -25.21 30.66
CA CYS A 57 -4.71 -26.42 30.91
C CYS A 57 -5.18 -27.04 29.59
N VAL A 58 -4.82 -28.31 29.45
CA VAL A 58 -5.14 -29.21 28.34
C VAL A 58 -6.49 -29.87 28.65
N GLY A 59 -7.39 -29.91 27.67
CA GLY A 59 -8.63 -30.67 27.76
C GLY A 59 -9.07 -31.18 26.39
N ARG A 60 -8.78 -32.45 26.08
CA ARG A 60 -9.45 -33.23 25.04
C ARG A 60 -10.94 -33.36 25.41
N PHE A 61 -11.86 -33.28 24.46
CA PHE A 61 -12.98 -34.23 24.30
C PHE A 61 -13.80 -33.96 23.00
N GLY A 62 -13.95 -35.03 22.20
CA GLY A 62 -15.12 -35.45 21.41
C GLY A 62 -15.94 -34.48 20.55
N ARG A 63 -16.09 -34.81 19.24
CA ARG A 63 -17.23 -34.36 18.42
C ARG A 63 -18.55 -34.98 18.93
N PRO A 64 -19.68 -34.27 18.84
CA PRO A 64 -20.80 -34.84 18.08
C PRO A 64 -21.66 -33.84 17.26
N ARG A 65 -22.07 -34.37 16.10
CA ARG A 65 -23.25 -34.19 15.22
C ARG A 65 -24.19 -32.97 15.36
N PHE A 66 -24.44 -32.39 14.18
CA PHE A 66 -25.61 -31.60 13.79
C PHE A 66 -26.94 -32.35 13.99
N ARG A 67 -27.89 -31.76 14.73
CA ARG A 67 -29.25 -31.39 14.27
C ARG A 67 -30.07 -30.82 15.45
N GLU A 68 -30.86 -29.80 15.11
CA GLU A 68 -32.14 -29.37 15.69
C GLU A 68 -32.22 -28.40 16.90
N SER A 69 -32.89 -27.29 16.57
CA SER A 69 -33.84 -26.48 17.33
C SER A 69 -33.32 -25.20 18.00
N ILE A 70 -33.69 -24.09 17.37
CA ILE A 70 -33.70 -22.73 17.90
C ILE A 70 -34.95 -22.62 18.78
N ALA A 71 -34.78 -22.75 20.10
CA ALA A 71 -35.65 -22.16 21.12
C ALA A 71 -35.05 -22.49 22.50
N SER A 72 -35.14 -21.54 23.42
CA SER A 72 -34.82 -21.68 24.85
C SER A 72 -33.36 -22.01 25.22
N LEU A 73 -32.54 -20.97 25.32
CA LEU A 73 -31.47 -20.92 26.32
C LEU A 73 -31.57 -19.57 27.02
N GLU A 74 -32.35 -19.57 28.09
CA GLU A 74 -32.52 -18.47 29.03
C GLU A 74 -31.20 -18.22 29.77
N TRP A 75 -30.77 -16.95 29.77
CA TRP A 75 -29.59 -16.51 30.51
C TRP A 75 -29.96 -16.32 31.99
N PRO A 76 -29.26 -16.91 32.97
CA PRO A 76 -29.55 -16.64 34.38
C PRO A 76 -29.08 -15.21 34.71
N CYS A 77 -30.03 -14.28 34.78
CA CYS A 77 -29.83 -12.95 35.32
C CYS A 77 -30.14 -12.98 36.82
N SER A 78 -29.11 -13.12 37.66
CA SER A 78 -29.23 -13.04 39.12
C SER A 78 -28.16 -12.14 39.71
N SER A 79 -28.33 -10.83 39.54
CA SER A 79 -28.05 -9.82 40.58
C SER A 79 -28.46 -8.45 40.07
N ARG A 80 -29.30 -7.75 40.85
CA ARG A 80 -29.64 -6.35 40.62
C ARG A 80 -28.43 -5.48 40.96
N GLY A 81 -27.49 -5.40 40.02
CA GLY A 81 -26.53 -4.31 39.91
C GLY A 81 -26.70 -3.76 38.51
N ALA A 82 -27.14 -2.52 38.38
CA ALA A 82 -27.15 -1.85 37.09
C ALA A 82 -25.72 -1.95 36.52
N CYS A 83 -25.54 -2.77 35.49
CA CYS A 83 -24.32 -2.80 34.71
C CYS A 83 -24.31 -1.49 33.93
N GLN A 84 -23.88 -0.41 34.59
CA GLN A 84 -23.57 0.82 33.90
C GLN A 84 -22.54 0.47 32.83
N PRO A 85 -22.74 0.91 31.57
CA PRO A 85 -21.67 0.78 30.59
C PRO A 85 -20.44 1.42 31.20
N LYS A 86 -19.33 0.67 31.29
CA LYS A 86 -18.04 1.21 31.74
C LYS A 86 -17.79 2.46 30.90
N LYS A 87 -17.81 3.63 31.55
CA LYS A 87 -17.61 4.95 30.92
C LYS A 87 -16.18 5.15 30.35
N ASP A 88 -15.31 4.15 30.49
CA ASP A 88 -13.89 4.21 30.15
C ASP A 88 -13.46 3.19 29.09
N ALA A 89 -14.39 2.57 28.35
CA ALA A 89 -13.99 1.95 27.08
C ALA A 89 -13.66 3.10 26.10
N PRO A 90 -12.42 3.20 25.56
CA PRO A 90 -12.12 4.23 24.58
C PRO A 90 -13.15 4.11 23.45
N ALA A 91 -13.76 5.23 23.07
CA ALA A 91 -14.67 5.27 21.94
C ALA A 91 -14.02 4.50 20.79
N MET A 92 -14.65 3.39 20.39
CA MET A 92 -14.16 2.50 19.35
C MET A 92 -13.97 3.33 18.07
N ASP A 93 -12.71 3.51 17.66
CA ASP A 93 -12.33 4.35 16.53
C ASP A 93 -12.94 3.81 15.22
N ALA A 94 -13.67 4.67 14.49
CA ALA A 94 -14.35 4.31 13.24
C ALA A 94 -13.35 3.83 12.16
N ASP A 95 -12.13 4.36 12.21
CA ASP A 95 -11.02 3.94 11.34
C ASP A 95 -10.74 2.43 11.49
N HIS A 96 -10.66 1.96 12.73
CA HIS A 96 -10.33 0.57 13.06
C HIS A 96 -11.48 -0.40 12.79
N ASN A 97 -12.72 0.01 13.09
CA ASN A 97 -13.86 -0.91 13.03
C ASN A 97 -14.56 -0.95 11.68
N PHE A 98 -14.36 0.06 10.82
CA PHE A 98 -15.09 0.15 9.56
C PHE A 98 -14.15 0.34 8.36
N HIS A 99 -13.28 1.35 8.40
CA HIS A 99 -12.50 1.72 7.22
C HIS A 99 -11.39 0.72 6.90
N ILE A 100 -10.57 0.33 7.89
CA ILE A 100 -9.47 -0.61 7.67
C ILE A 100 -9.99 -1.99 7.19
N PRO A 101 -11.02 -2.61 7.81
CA PRO A 101 -11.56 -3.87 7.30
C PRO A 101 -12.11 -3.78 5.88
N LYS A 102 -12.78 -2.67 5.55
CA LYS A 102 -13.30 -2.42 4.19
C LYS A 102 -12.18 -2.34 3.16
N LEU A 103 -11.15 -1.53 3.42
CA LEU A 103 -9.97 -1.41 2.54
C LEU A 103 -9.23 -2.73 2.41
N THR A 104 -9.09 -3.44 3.54
CA THR A 104 -8.47 -4.78 3.59
C THR A 104 -9.19 -5.70 2.61
N LEU A 105 -10.52 -5.77 2.68
CA LEU A 105 -11.32 -6.69 1.86
C LEU A 105 -11.40 -6.27 0.39
N HIS A 106 -11.64 -4.99 0.12
CA HIS A 106 -12.00 -4.53 -1.22
C HIS A 106 -10.80 -4.14 -2.07
N GLU A 107 -9.73 -3.60 -1.48
CA GLU A 107 -8.59 -3.06 -2.23
C GLU A 107 -7.32 -3.88 -2.05
N VAL A 108 -7.00 -4.30 -0.81
CA VAL A 108 -5.74 -4.99 -0.51
C VAL A 108 -5.82 -6.49 -0.81
N TYR A 109 -6.85 -7.17 -0.30
CA TYR A 109 -6.98 -8.62 -0.42
C TYR A 109 -7.03 -9.10 -1.89
N PRO A 110 -7.70 -8.41 -2.84
CA PRO A 110 -7.68 -8.78 -4.24
C PRO A 110 -6.30 -8.72 -4.91
N LEU A 111 -5.31 -8.04 -4.32
CA LEU A 111 -3.93 -7.99 -4.81
C LEU A 111 -3.16 -9.28 -4.51
N THR A 112 -3.61 -10.09 -3.55
CA THR A 112 -2.90 -11.30 -3.09
C THR A 112 -2.41 -12.19 -4.23
N PRO A 113 -3.23 -12.54 -5.25
CA PRO A 113 -2.77 -13.37 -6.36
C PRO A 113 -1.60 -12.76 -7.13
N PHE A 114 -1.44 -11.45 -7.15
CA PHE A 114 -0.39 -10.73 -7.88
C PHE A 114 0.86 -10.44 -7.03
N LEU A 115 0.75 -10.59 -5.71
CA LEU A 115 1.83 -10.33 -4.76
C LEU A 115 2.46 -11.59 -4.17
N ILE A 116 1.88 -12.78 -4.38
CA ILE A 116 2.49 -14.05 -4.00
C ILE A 116 3.25 -14.71 -5.17
N GLY A 117 4.28 -15.47 -4.85
CA GLY A 117 5.06 -16.27 -5.79
C GLY A 117 4.31 -17.52 -6.25
N LEU A 118 4.94 -18.26 -7.18
CA LEU A 118 4.42 -19.53 -7.71
C LEU A 118 4.36 -20.66 -6.68
N ASN A 119 5.13 -20.53 -5.59
CA ASN A 119 5.11 -21.45 -4.45
C ASN A 119 4.04 -21.07 -3.40
N GLY A 120 3.29 -19.98 -3.62
CA GLY A 120 2.30 -19.46 -2.68
C GLY A 120 2.88 -18.57 -1.57
N GLU A 121 4.20 -18.42 -1.50
CA GLU A 121 4.85 -17.55 -0.52
C GLU A 121 4.90 -16.11 -1.04
N THR A 122 4.78 -15.14 -0.14
CA THR A 122 4.96 -13.73 -0.50
C THR A 122 6.46 -13.40 -0.47
N PRO A 123 7.07 -12.89 -1.55
CA PRO A 123 8.46 -12.46 -1.53
C PRO A 123 8.62 -11.21 -0.65
N PRO A 124 9.86 -10.80 -0.32
CA PRO A 124 10.11 -9.53 0.33
C PRO A 124 9.61 -8.36 -0.53
N LEU A 125 8.67 -7.56 -0.01
CA LEU A 125 7.97 -6.52 -0.76
C LEU A 125 8.61 -5.14 -0.53
N ASN A 126 8.90 -4.47 -1.64
CA ASN A 126 9.20 -3.05 -1.70
C ASN A 126 7.95 -2.32 -2.22
N VAL A 127 7.40 -1.42 -1.40
CA VAL A 127 6.11 -0.78 -1.66
C VAL A 127 6.25 0.73 -1.59
N ILE A 128 5.61 1.42 -2.53
CA ILE A 128 5.46 2.87 -2.56
C ILE A 128 3.97 3.19 -2.44
N ASP A 129 3.59 4.00 -1.46
CA ASP A 129 2.21 4.50 -1.23
C ASP A 129 2.18 6.01 -1.45
N VAL A 130 1.65 6.44 -2.59
CA VAL A 130 1.50 7.85 -2.95
C VAL A 130 0.09 8.31 -2.63
N GLY A 131 -0.01 9.40 -1.87
CA GLY A 131 -1.27 9.87 -1.29
C GLY A 131 -1.68 9.01 -0.10
N ALA A 132 -0.75 8.83 0.85
CA ALA A 132 -0.92 7.93 1.98
C ALA A 132 -2.00 8.40 2.97
N ASN A 133 -2.39 9.69 2.91
CA ASN A 133 -3.46 10.30 3.70
C ASN A 133 -3.22 10.01 5.19
N THR A 134 -4.26 9.68 5.94
CA THR A 134 -4.17 9.35 7.36
C THR A 134 -3.71 7.91 7.62
N GLY A 135 -3.25 7.17 6.59
CA GLY A 135 -2.63 5.85 6.72
C GLY A 135 -3.57 4.65 6.81
N LEU A 136 -4.84 4.83 6.47
CA LEU A 136 -5.83 3.76 6.49
C LEU A 136 -5.48 2.62 5.52
N TRP A 137 -5.08 2.98 4.29
CA TRP A 137 -4.67 2.00 3.28
C TRP A 137 -3.40 1.26 3.70
N ALA A 138 -2.38 1.98 4.16
CA ALA A 138 -1.17 1.39 4.73
C ALA A 138 -1.49 0.41 5.88
N ALA A 139 -2.38 0.77 6.80
CA ALA A 139 -2.80 -0.12 7.89
C ALA A 139 -3.47 -1.40 7.36
N ALA A 140 -4.36 -1.28 6.39
CA ALA A 140 -4.98 -2.43 5.73
C ALA A 140 -3.93 -3.30 5.01
N PHE A 141 -2.96 -2.70 4.34
CA PHE A 141 -1.88 -3.40 3.66
C PHE A 141 -1.00 -4.20 4.62
N PHE A 142 -0.60 -3.58 5.74
CA PHE A 142 0.20 -4.23 6.79
C PHE A 142 -0.56 -5.35 7.50
N ASN A 143 -1.89 -5.26 7.63
CA ASN A 143 -2.68 -6.37 8.19
C ASN A 143 -2.59 -7.65 7.33
N VAL A 144 -2.41 -7.53 6.03
CA VAL A 144 -2.35 -8.68 5.10
C VAL A 144 -0.90 -9.10 4.82
N PHE A 145 -0.04 -8.14 4.48
CA PHE A 145 1.32 -8.41 3.99
C PHE A 145 2.42 -7.97 4.95
N GLY A 146 2.08 -7.55 6.18
CA GLY A 146 3.04 -7.00 7.14
C GLY A 146 4.23 -7.91 7.42
N GLY A 147 4.09 -9.23 7.35
CA GLY A 147 5.21 -10.17 7.52
C GLY A 147 6.26 -10.12 6.39
N SER A 148 5.89 -9.62 5.22
CA SER A 148 6.67 -9.70 3.99
C SER A 148 7.22 -8.34 3.53
N ILE A 149 6.89 -7.24 4.20
CA ILE A 149 7.39 -5.91 3.83
C ILE A 149 8.89 -5.80 4.15
N ALA A 150 9.69 -5.66 3.09
CA ALA A 150 11.11 -5.33 3.16
C ALA A 150 11.36 -3.82 3.21
N GLY A 151 10.56 -3.05 2.46
CA GLY A 151 10.64 -1.60 2.42
C GLY A 151 9.28 -0.98 2.10
N TYR A 152 8.95 0.12 2.78
CA TYR A 152 7.70 0.85 2.59
C TYR A 152 7.95 2.35 2.62
N GLN A 153 7.65 3.03 1.51
CA GLN A 153 7.85 4.47 1.33
C GLN A 153 6.49 5.11 1.10
N ALA A 154 6.07 6.01 1.99
CA ALA A 154 4.77 6.67 1.94
C ALA A 154 4.95 8.18 1.67
N PHE A 155 4.05 8.76 0.89
CA PHE A 155 4.06 10.19 0.56
C PHE A 155 2.72 10.83 0.93
N GLU A 156 2.73 11.84 1.79
CA GLU A 156 1.55 12.61 2.19
C GLU A 156 1.94 14.07 2.47
N PRO A 157 1.49 15.03 1.63
CA PRO A 157 1.90 16.44 1.74
C PRO A 157 1.22 17.21 2.88
N MET A 158 0.08 16.73 3.41
CA MET A 158 -0.64 17.44 4.48
C MET A 158 -0.13 17.00 5.85
N SER A 159 0.55 17.91 6.55
CA SER A 159 1.21 17.60 7.83
C SER A 159 0.25 17.09 8.91
N ALA A 160 -1.03 17.51 8.92
CA ALA A 160 -2.02 16.96 9.85
C ALA A 160 -2.43 15.51 9.49
N ASN A 161 -2.50 15.18 8.20
CA ASN A 161 -2.68 13.80 7.74
C ASN A 161 -1.46 12.95 8.12
N SER A 162 -0.24 13.44 7.86
CA SER A 162 1.02 12.79 8.20
C SER A 162 1.20 12.56 9.71
N ALA A 163 0.78 13.52 10.53
CA ALA A 163 0.73 13.35 11.97
C ALA A 163 -0.20 12.20 12.37
N LYS A 164 -1.43 12.15 11.80
CA LYS A 164 -2.37 11.04 12.06
C LYS A 164 -1.85 9.71 11.51
N PHE A 165 -1.25 9.68 10.32
CA PHE A 165 -0.59 8.51 9.73
C PHE A 165 0.42 7.91 10.71
N SER A 166 1.27 8.74 11.31
CA SER A 166 2.35 8.31 12.19
C SER A 166 1.88 7.69 13.51
N THR A 167 0.63 7.91 13.91
CA THR A 167 0.07 7.33 15.15
C THR A 167 -0.37 5.87 15.03
N ARG A 168 -0.39 5.30 13.81
CA ARG A 168 -0.99 3.98 13.60
C ARG A 168 -0.09 2.84 14.09
N PRO A 169 -0.62 1.90 14.91
CA PRO A 169 0.17 0.81 15.47
C PRO A 169 0.53 -0.29 14.45
N HIS A 170 -0.22 -0.41 13.35
CA HIS A 170 -0.08 -1.49 12.35
C HIS A 170 1.32 -1.56 11.71
N TYR A 171 2.02 -0.42 11.64
CA TYR A 171 3.28 -0.28 10.94
C TYR A 171 4.28 0.59 11.71
N ALA A 172 4.12 0.69 13.04
CA ALA A 172 4.97 1.52 13.89
C ALA A 172 6.46 1.25 13.65
N GLY A 173 7.19 2.28 13.21
CA GLY A 173 8.63 2.23 12.91
C GLY A 173 9.01 1.42 11.66
N ARG A 174 8.05 1.04 10.81
CA ARG A 174 8.28 0.21 9.61
C ARG A 174 8.00 0.92 8.29
N VAL A 175 7.62 2.19 8.34
CA VAL A 175 7.32 3.03 7.18
C VAL A 175 8.18 4.27 7.23
N ASN A 176 8.75 4.63 6.09
CA ASN A 176 9.36 5.94 5.89
C ASN A 176 8.29 6.86 5.26
N LEU A 177 7.86 7.86 6.02
CA LEU A 177 6.86 8.84 5.57
C LEU A 177 7.58 10.11 5.09
N HIS A 178 7.23 10.57 3.89
CA HIS A 178 7.75 11.79 3.28
C HIS A 178 6.61 12.83 3.19
N GLU A 179 6.80 13.98 3.84
CA GLU A 179 5.85 15.11 3.73
C GLU A 179 6.05 15.87 2.41
N ALA A 180 5.71 15.22 1.29
CA ALA A 180 5.88 15.76 -0.05
C ALA A 180 4.78 15.25 -1.00
N CYS A 181 4.45 16.09 -1.99
CA CYS A 181 3.76 15.66 -3.20
C CYS A 181 4.70 14.83 -4.08
N VAL A 182 4.10 14.02 -4.95
CA VAL A 182 4.81 13.28 -5.98
C VAL A 182 4.31 13.74 -7.34
N GLY A 183 5.22 13.99 -8.29
CA GLY A 183 4.86 14.41 -9.64
C GLY A 183 5.98 14.25 -10.66
N ALA A 184 5.79 14.84 -11.83
CA ALA A 184 6.69 14.69 -12.98
C ALA A 184 8.08 15.30 -12.77
N GLU A 185 8.19 16.31 -11.89
CA GLU A 185 9.42 17.08 -11.65
C GLU A 185 9.64 17.32 -10.15
N PRO A 186 10.89 17.43 -9.68
CA PRO A 186 11.18 17.88 -8.32
C PRO A 186 10.98 19.40 -8.18
N GLY A 187 10.62 19.87 -6.99
CA GLY A 187 10.47 21.31 -6.71
C GLY A 187 9.46 21.59 -5.61
N GLU A 188 8.65 22.63 -5.80
CA GLU A 188 7.47 22.89 -4.99
C GLU A 188 6.23 22.92 -5.87
N VAL A 189 5.08 22.58 -5.31
CA VAL A 189 3.79 22.64 -5.99
C VAL A 189 2.73 23.22 -5.07
N GLU A 190 1.82 24.01 -5.63
CA GLU A 190 0.65 24.50 -4.90
C GLU A 190 -0.35 23.34 -4.74
N ILE A 191 -0.71 23.01 -3.50
CA ILE A 191 -1.78 22.07 -3.18
C ILE A 191 -2.99 22.81 -2.63
N HIS A 192 -4.20 22.42 -3.08
CA HIS A 192 -5.47 22.99 -2.67
C HIS A 192 -6.19 22.07 -1.67
N PHE A 193 -6.78 22.65 -0.61
CA PHE A 193 -7.49 21.91 0.43
C PHE A 193 -8.56 22.75 1.13
N HIS A 194 -9.47 22.11 1.87
CA HIS A 194 -10.53 22.79 2.64
C HIS A 194 -10.22 22.84 4.16
N ALA A 195 -9.42 21.89 4.66
CA ALA A 195 -9.02 21.77 6.07
C ALA A 195 -7.63 21.13 6.18
N GLU A 196 -6.90 21.37 7.27
CA GLU A 196 -5.55 20.81 7.48
C GLU A 196 -5.58 19.27 7.52
N LEU A 197 -6.56 18.70 8.22
CA LEU A 197 -6.87 17.27 8.18
C LEU A 197 -7.97 17.07 7.14
N THR A 198 -7.64 16.41 6.03
CA THR A 198 -8.52 16.34 4.86
C THR A 198 -8.27 15.08 4.05
N THR A 199 -9.31 14.56 3.39
CA THR A 199 -9.18 13.46 2.44
C THR A 199 -9.24 13.91 0.99
N THR A 200 -9.39 15.20 0.73
CA THR A 200 -9.69 15.73 -0.62
C THR A 200 -8.64 16.75 -1.07
N ALA A 201 -7.47 16.80 -0.43
CA ALA A 201 -6.39 17.70 -0.84
C ALA A 201 -5.89 17.28 -2.23
N SER A 202 -5.72 18.26 -3.12
CA SER A 202 -5.39 17.98 -4.52
C SER A 202 -4.58 19.13 -5.12
N VAL A 203 -3.60 18.80 -5.96
CA VAL A 203 -2.83 19.79 -6.73
C VAL A 203 -3.72 20.45 -7.80
N PRO A 204 -4.42 19.70 -8.67
CA PRO A 204 -5.24 20.32 -9.71
C PRO A 204 -6.64 20.74 -9.27
N MET A 205 -7.20 20.14 -8.20
CA MET A 205 -8.63 20.29 -7.89
C MET A 205 -8.90 21.32 -6.79
N ARG A 206 -9.54 22.43 -7.18
CA ARG A 206 -10.09 23.43 -6.25
C ARG A 206 -11.51 23.11 -5.75
N ARG A 207 -12.16 22.12 -6.37
CA ARG A 207 -13.50 21.66 -6.03
C ARG A 207 -13.61 20.19 -6.35
N ILE A 208 -14.02 19.38 -5.38
CA ILE A 208 -14.17 17.93 -5.54
C ILE A 208 -15.58 17.55 -5.14
N ASN A 209 -16.30 16.85 -6.03
CA ASN A 209 -17.56 16.22 -5.67
C ASN A 209 -17.28 14.81 -5.16
N TYR A 210 -17.19 14.67 -3.84
CA TYR A 210 -16.93 13.40 -3.19
C TYR A 210 -18.25 12.81 -2.67
N ARG A 211 -18.71 11.70 -3.26
CA ARG A 211 -19.92 10.96 -2.85
C ARG A 211 -21.17 11.85 -2.72
N GLY A 212 -21.35 12.79 -3.65
CA GLY A 212 -22.48 13.72 -3.64
C GLY A 212 -22.32 14.91 -2.70
N THR A 213 -21.17 15.02 -2.01
CA THR A 213 -20.80 16.21 -1.24
C THR A 213 -19.84 17.06 -2.06
N ASP A 214 -20.25 18.31 -2.29
CA ASP A 214 -19.43 19.29 -2.97
C ASP A 214 -18.45 19.95 -1.99
N VAL A 215 -17.17 19.60 -2.08
CA VAL A 215 -16.10 20.13 -1.24
C VAL A 215 -15.35 21.21 -2.00
N ARG A 216 -15.28 22.40 -1.42
CA ARG A 216 -14.48 23.51 -1.95
C ARG A 216 -13.13 23.54 -1.26
N ASN A 217 -12.07 23.29 -2.02
CA ASN A 217 -10.70 23.44 -1.57
C ASN A 217 -10.27 24.90 -1.75
N ASP A 218 -10.75 25.76 -0.85
CA ASP A 218 -10.60 27.22 -0.91
C ASP A 218 -9.29 27.74 -0.29
N ARG A 219 -8.48 26.86 0.31
CA ARG A 219 -7.14 27.14 0.81
C ARG A 219 -6.09 26.56 -0.12
N SER A 220 -4.89 27.12 -0.07
CA SER A 220 -3.72 26.56 -0.73
C SER A 220 -2.43 26.80 0.04
N ARG A 221 -1.42 25.96 -0.23
CA ARG A 221 -0.04 26.16 0.23
C ARG A 221 0.93 25.53 -0.74
N ASN A 222 2.16 26.04 -0.81
CA ASN A 222 3.24 25.34 -1.48
C ASN A 222 3.74 24.20 -0.58
N VAL A 223 3.95 23.04 -1.19
CA VAL A 223 4.55 21.87 -0.54
C VAL A 223 5.69 21.33 -1.41
N PRO A 224 6.70 20.66 -0.82
CA PRO A 224 7.73 19.99 -1.60
C PRO A 224 7.11 18.98 -2.57
N GLN A 225 7.65 18.91 -3.78
CA GLN A 225 7.33 17.90 -4.78
C GLN A 225 8.60 17.11 -5.11
N VAL A 226 8.47 15.79 -5.19
CA VAL A 226 9.54 14.89 -5.59
C VAL A 226 9.13 14.04 -6.79
N ARG A 227 10.13 13.55 -7.52
CA ARG A 227 9.96 12.58 -8.59
C ARG A 227 10.26 11.17 -8.09
N LEU A 228 9.39 10.19 -8.36
CA LEU A 228 9.60 8.81 -7.89
C LEU A 228 10.87 8.18 -8.42
N ASP A 229 11.21 8.39 -9.69
CA ASP A 229 12.43 7.84 -10.26
C ASP A 229 13.68 8.30 -9.47
N ASP A 230 13.74 9.57 -9.06
CA ASP A 230 14.87 10.09 -8.29
C ASP A 230 14.93 9.48 -6.89
N MET A 231 13.77 9.20 -6.28
CA MET A 231 13.68 8.55 -4.97
C MET A 231 14.06 7.06 -5.06
N ILE A 232 13.60 6.36 -6.11
CA ILE A 232 13.94 4.95 -6.38
C ILE A 232 15.46 4.79 -6.58
N ASP A 233 16.08 5.69 -7.34
CA ASP A 233 17.53 5.72 -7.55
C ASP A 233 18.27 5.94 -6.22
N ARG A 234 17.79 6.85 -5.37
CA ARG A 234 18.38 7.10 -4.03
C ARG A 234 18.26 5.92 -3.08
N TRP A 235 17.16 5.17 -3.12
CA TRP A 235 16.98 3.98 -2.29
C TRP A 235 17.75 2.76 -2.81
N GLY A 236 18.27 2.82 -4.04
CA GLY A 236 18.92 1.69 -4.69
C GLY A 236 17.98 0.51 -4.90
N TRP A 237 16.70 0.78 -5.17
CA TRP A 237 15.72 -0.29 -5.40
C TRP A 237 15.74 -0.73 -6.85
N ASP A 238 16.11 -1.99 -7.07
CA ASP A 238 16.08 -2.64 -8.38
C ASP A 238 14.71 -3.24 -8.72
N ARG A 239 13.86 -3.44 -7.71
CA ARG A 239 12.50 -3.96 -7.88
C ARG A 239 11.53 -3.32 -6.91
N ILE A 240 10.39 -2.86 -7.43
CA ILE A 240 9.25 -2.35 -6.69
C ILE A 240 8.07 -3.29 -6.97
N HIS A 241 7.55 -3.88 -5.90
CA HIS A 241 6.50 -4.89 -6.01
C HIS A 241 5.12 -4.26 -6.15
N LEU A 242 4.92 -3.07 -5.59
CA LEU A 242 3.68 -2.33 -5.69
C LEU A 242 3.93 -0.82 -5.57
N VAL A 243 3.38 -0.05 -6.49
CA VAL A 243 3.16 1.39 -6.35
C VAL A 243 1.66 1.63 -6.25
N LYS A 244 1.19 2.19 -5.15
CA LYS A 244 -0.20 2.67 -5.01
C LYS A 244 -0.22 4.18 -5.24
N ILE A 245 -1.17 4.66 -6.04
CA ILE A 245 -1.33 6.07 -6.41
C ILE A 245 -2.80 6.48 -6.23
N ASP A 246 -3.05 7.36 -5.29
CA ASP A 246 -4.39 7.90 -5.02
C ASP A 246 -4.20 9.34 -4.54
N VAL A 247 -4.20 10.27 -5.49
CA VAL A 247 -3.76 11.67 -5.28
C VAL A 247 -4.77 12.67 -5.84
N GLU A 248 -6.05 12.25 -5.86
CA GLU A 248 -7.19 13.11 -6.13
C GLU A 248 -7.04 13.89 -7.45
N GLY A 249 -6.63 13.20 -8.52
CA GLY A 249 -6.53 13.74 -9.88
C GLY A 249 -5.11 14.01 -10.39
N TYR A 250 -4.08 13.88 -9.55
CA TYR A 250 -2.68 14.13 -9.96
C TYR A 250 -1.94 12.86 -10.43
N GLU A 251 -2.64 11.76 -10.66
CA GLU A 251 -2.09 10.43 -10.96
C GLU A 251 -1.23 10.42 -12.23
N TRP A 252 -1.65 11.16 -13.26
CA TRP A 252 -0.89 11.25 -14.51
C TRP A 252 0.50 11.85 -14.29
N SER A 253 0.61 12.90 -13.46
CA SER A 253 1.90 13.53 -13.13
C SER A 253 2.79 12.57 -12.32
N VAL A 254 2.20 11.80 -11.40
CA VAL A 254 2.93 10.74 -10.68
C VAL A 254 3.49 9.69 -11.64
N LEU A 255 2.71 9.24 -12.62
CA LEU A 255 3.16 8.28 -13.64
C LEU A 255 4.28 8.84 -14.51
N GLN A 256 4.21 10.12 -14.89
CA GLN A 256 5.31 10.80 -15.61
C GLN A 256 6.58 10.84 -14.76
N GLY A 257 6.46 11.02 -13.44
CA GLY A 257 7.57 10.96 -12.49
C GLY A 257 8.12 9.56 -12.20
N LEU A 258 7.49 8.52 -12.76
CA LEU A 258 7.87 7.11 -12.65
C LEU A 258 8.35 6.52 -13.99
N ALA A 259 8.46 7.33 -15.04
CA ALA A 259 8.68 6.88 -16.41
C ALA A 259 9.94 6.02 -16.56
N ARG A 260 11.08 6.39 -15.94
CA ARG A 260 12.33 5.62 -16.04
C ARG A 260 12.19 4.25 -15.38
N ALA A 261 11.52 4.17 -14.23
CA ALA A 261 11.29 2.89 -13.55
C ALA A 261 10.31 1.98 -14.31
N LEU A 262 9.32 2.56 -15.02
CA LEU A 262 8.43 1.82 -15.91
C LEU A 262 9.18 1.27 -17.13
N ASP A 263 10.02 2.08 -17.76
CA ASP A 263 10.88 1.71 -18.90
C ASP A 263 11.88 0.62 -18.53
N ALA A 264 12.52 0.74 -17.36
CA ALA A 264 13.48 -0.22 -16.85
C ALA A 264 12.83 -1.49 -16.26
N GLU A 265 11.51 -1.64 -16.37
CA GLU A 265 10.73 -2.77 -15.84
C GLU A 265 10.95 -3.04 -14.34
N LYS A 266 11.26 -2.00 -13.57
CA LYS A 266 11.50 -2.11 -12.12
C LYS A 266 10.20 -2.28 -11.34
N VAL A 267 9.05 -1.90 -11.91
CA VAL A 267 7.74 -1.92 -11.23
C VAL A 267 6.91 -3.11 -11.68
N ASP A 268 6.48 -3.94 -10.73
CA ASP A 268 5.63 -5.11 -10.99
C ASP A 268 4.15 -4.75 -11.09
N ASN A 269 3.67 -3.90 -10.19
CA ASN A 269 2.26 -3.57 -10.02
C ASN A 269 2.11 -2.07 -9.74
N VAL A 270 1.14 -1.45 -10.40
CA VAL A 270 0.65 -0.09 -10.12
C VAL A 270 -0.84 -0.17 -9.82
N LEU A 271 -1.23 0.15 -8.58
CA LEU A 271 -2.63 0.29 -8.18
C LEU A 271 -2.95 1.79 -8.18
N PHE A 272 -3.92 2.24 -8.95
CA PHE A 272 -4.24 3.67 -9.02
C PHE A 272 -5.73 3.94 -9.09
N GLU A 273 -6.17 5.07 -8.55
CA GLU A 273 -7.55 5.53 -8.70
C GLU A 273 -7.77 6.15 -10.09
N PHE A 274 -8.94 5.91 -10.67
CA PHE A 274 -9.43 6.65 -11.82
C PHE A 274 -10.90 7.00 -11.63
N GLY A 275 -11.29 8.20 -12.04
CA GLY A 275 -12.62 8.73 -11.90
C GLY A 275 -12.76 10.19 -12.35
N ILE A 276 -13.70 10.89 -11.71
CA ILE A 276 -14.08 12.26 -12.07
C ILE A 276 -12.94 13.27 -11.88
N CYS A 277 -12.03 13.04 -10.92
CA CYS A 277 -10.91 13.93 -10.66
C CYS A 277 -9.94 14.02 -11.85
N GLN A 278 -9.80 12.94 -12.61
CA GLN A 278 -8.95 12.87 -13.81
C GLN A 278 -9.72 13.39 -15.04
N THR A 279 -11.00 13.03 -15.21
CA THR A 279 -11.76 13.41 -16.40
C THR A 279 -12.04 14.90 -16.50
N ILE A 280 -12.25 15.60 -15.37
CA ILE A 280 -12.40 17.07 -15.35
C ILE A 280 -11.12 17.78 -15.83
N GLN A 281 -9.95 17.13 -15.71
CA GLN A 281 -8.69 17.65 -16.23
C GLN A 281 -8.44 17.28 -17.70
N GLY A 282 -9.44 16.69 -18.38
CA GLY A 282 -9.32 16.21 -19.75
C GLY A 282 -8.49 14.93 -19.90
N GLN A 283 -8.20 14.24 -18.79
CA GLN A 283 -7.55 12.94 -18.84
C GLN A 283 -8.60 11.83 -19.06
N THR A 284 -8.24 10.84 -19.86
CA THR A 284 -9.11 9.73 -20.24
C THR A 284 -8.51 8.42 -19.77
N LEU A 285 -9.37 7.45 -19.47
CA LEU A 285 -8.92 6.10 -19.13
C LEU A 285 -8.10 5.51 -20.28
N LYS A 286 -8.43 5.87 -21.53
CA LYS A 286 -7.63 5.50 -22.70
C LYS A 286 -6.17 5.90 -22.58
N GLN A 287 -5.87 7.12 -22.14
CA GLN A 287 -4.49 7.59 -21.99
C GLN A 287 -3.72 6.75 -20.96
N PHE A 288 -4.33 6.47 -19.80
CA PHE A 288 -3.73 5.59 -18.80
C PHE A 288 -3.55 4.17 -19.32
N TYR A 289 -4.55 3.66 -20.05
CA TYR A 289 -4.51 2.34 -20.67
C TYR A 289 -3.38 2.21 -21.68
N ASP A 290 -3.30 3.14 -22.64
CA ASP A 290 -2.28 3.14 -23.69
C ASP A 290 -0.88 3.28 -23.10
N LEU A 291 -0.69 4.17 -22.12
CA LEU A 291 0.60 4.35 -21.45
C LEU A 291 1.06 3.05 -20.78
N LEU A 292 0.25 2.51 -19.87
CA LEU A 292 0.65 1.35 -19.05
C LEU A 292 0.73 0.08 -19.89
N SER A 293 -0.20 -0.16 -20.83
CA SER A 293 -0.08 -1.29 -21.76
C SER A 293 1.09 -1.15 -22.73
N GLY A 294 1.48 0.08 -23.09
CA GLY A 294 2.71 0.36 -23.83
C GLY A 294 3.97 -0.09 -23.09
N HIS A 295 3.96 -0.01 -21.75
CA HIS A 295 4.99 -0.61 -20.89
C HIS A 295 4.66 -2.07 -20.48
N GLY A 296 3.86 -2.81 -21.26
CA GLY A 296 3.64 -4.24 -21.04
C GLY A 296 2.76 -4.61 -19.84
N PHE A 297 2.05 -3.65 -19.23
CA PHE A 297 1.11 -3.95 -18.16
C PHE A 297 -0.25 -4.42 -18.69
N LYS A 298 -0.84 -5.39 -17.99
CA LYS A 298 -2.26 -5.74 -18.09
C LYS A 298 -3.05 -4.95 -17.06
N ILE A 299 -4.23 -4.47 -17.43
CA ILE A 299 -5.03 -3.61 -16.56
C ILE A 299 -6.28 -4.35 -16.09
N TYR A 300 -6.53 -4.27 -14.80
CA TYR A 300 -7.69 -4.85 -14.13
C TYR A 300 -8.49 -3.75 -13.44
N LYS A 301 -9.81 -3.76 -13.62
CA LYS A 301 -10.72 -2.86 -12.90
C LYS A 301 -11.23 -3.52 -11.63
N GLN A 302 -11.19 -2.78 -10.53
CA GLN A 302 -11.84 -3.19 -9.29
C GLN A 302 -13.35 -3.23 -9.49
N VAL A 303 -13.96 -4.32 -9.06
CA VAL A 303 -15.42 -4.49 -9.06
C VAL A 303 -15.85 -4.88 -7.67
N ILE A 304 -16.85 -4.18 -7.15
CA ILE A 304 -17.49 -4.47 -5.86
C ILE A 304 -18.98 -4.61 -6.13
N SER A 305 -19.51 -5.80 -5.84
CA SER A 305 -20.92 -6.15 -6.03
C SER A 305 -21.38 -7.04 -4.88
N LYS A 306 -22.70 -7.30 -4.78
CA LYS A 306 -23.27 -8.11 -3.69
C LYS A 306 -22.62 -9.49 -3.53
N ASN A 307 -22.18 -10.10 -4.64
CA ASN A 307 -21.68 -11.49 -4.65
C ASN A 307 -20.23 -11.62 -5.16
N TYR A 308 -19.58 -10.50 -5.49
CA TYR A 308 -18.23 -10.51 -6.01
C TYR A 308 -17.52 -9.20 -5.66
N PHE A 309 -16.35 -9.32 -5.06
CA PHE A 309 -15.37 -8.25 -4.94
C PHE A 309 -14.05 -8.76 -5.51
N GLY A 310 -13.37 -7.94 -6.31
CA GLY A 310 -12.14 -8.37 -6.95
C GLY A 310 -11.69 -7.49 -8.09
N LEU A 311 -10.82 -8.07 -8.92
CA LEU A 311 -10.16 -7.43 -10.04
C LEU A 311 -10.53 -8.14 -11.34
N ASN A 312 -11.15 -7.40 -12.25
CA ASN A 312 -11.58 -7.89 -13.55
C ASN A 312 -10.65 -7.40 -14.65
N LEU A 313 -10.06 -8.32 -15.42
CA LEU A 313 -9.21 -7.98 -16.56
C LEU A 313 -9.98 -7.14 -17.58
N ILE A 314 -9.41 -6.00 -17.96
CA ILE A 314 -9.80 -5.19 -19.11
C ILE A 314 -9.02 -5.74 -20.32
N SER A 315 -9.64 -6.68 -21.03
CA SER A 315 -8.98 -7.39 -22.15
C SER A 315 -8.60 -6.45 -23.30
N ARG A 316 -9.41 -5.42 -23.53
CA ARG A 316 -9.20 -4.33 -24.49
C ARG A 316 -9.84 -3.07 -23.95
N TYR A 317 -9.25 -1.92 -24.28
CA TYR A 317 -9.91 -0.65 -24.05
C TYR A 317 -11.23 -0.55 -24.84
N SER A 318 -12.23 0.10 -24.25
CA SER A 318 -13.49 0.49 -24.88
C SER A 318 -13.90 1.87 -24.35
N PRO A 319 -14.43 2.78 -25.18
CA PRO A 319 -14.97 4.06 -24.73
C PRO A 319 -16.05 3.92 -23.64
N THR A 320 -16.71 2.77 -23.54
CA THR A 320 -17.70 2.48 -22.48
C THR A 320 -17.10 2.33 -21.09
N LEU A 321 -15.77 2.27 -20.97
CA LEU A 321 -15.07 2.21 -19.70
C LEU A 321 -14.74 3.60 -19.14
N GLU A 322 -14.89 4.65 -19.96
CA GLU A 322 -14.70 6.03 -19.53
C GLU A 322 -15.76 6.44 -18.50
N VAL A 323 -15.36 7.34 -17.61
CA VAL A 323 -16.25 7.90 -16.59
C VAL A 323 -16.94 9.13 -17.17
N ALA A 324 -18.27 9.10 -17.21
CA ALA A 324 -19.09 10.23 -17.63
C ALA A 324 -19.37 11.17 -16.45
N GLU A 325 -19.54 12.46 -16.73
CA GLU A 325 -19.80 13.48 -15.69
C GLU A 325 -21.07 13.23 -14.86
N ASP A 326 -22.07 12.54 -15.45
CA ASP A 326 -23.34 12.22 -14.80
C ASP A 326 -23.31 10.95 -13.96
N GLN A 327 -22.21 10.19 -14.01
CA GLN A 327 -21.95 9.00 -13.19
C GLN A 327 -20.57 9.13 -12.54
N PRO A 328 -20.44 9.89 -11.44
CA PRO A 328 -19.16 10.15 -10.78
C PRO A 328 -18.70 8.91 -9.99
N GLU A 329 -18.42 7.83 -10.71
CA GLU A 329 -17.76 6.66 -10.17
C GLU A 329 -16.25 6.91 -10.11
N MET A 330 -15.68 6.58 -8.96
CA MET A 330 -14.24 6.44 -8.78
C MET A 330 -13.97 4.98 -8.44
N PHE A 331 -12.94 4.42 -9.05
CA PHE A 331 -12.59 3.02 -8.85
C PHE A 331 -11.09 2.83 -8.95
N MET A 332 -10.60 1.80 -8.27
CA MET A 332 -9.20 1.41 -8.37
C MET A 332 -8.98 0.56 -9.63
N LEU A 333 -7.82 0.77 -10.25
CA LEU A 333 -7.28 -0.01 -11.35
C LEU A 333 -5.95 -0.61 -10.93
N LEU A 334 -5.76 -1.90 -11.19
CA LEU A 334 -4.47 -2.56 -11.07
C LEU A 334 -3.87 -2.71 -12.47
N ALA A 335 -2.78 -2.01 -12.76
CA ALA A 335 -1.88 -2.34 -13.84
C ALA A 335 -0.80 -3.30 -13.32
N THR A 336 -0.64 -4.47 -13.94
CA THR A 336 0.34 -5.47 -13.50
C THR A 336 1.09 -6.13 -14.65
N ARG A 337 2.38 -6.42 -14.44
CA ARG A 337 3.20 -7.29 -15.31
C ARG A 337 3.15 -8.76 -14.88
N LYS A 338 2.47 -9.07 -13.77
CA LYS A 338 2.33 -10.43 -13.24
C LYS A 338 1.05 -11.08 -13.74
N GLU A 339 1.10 -12.39 -13.91
CA GLU A 339 -0.11 -13.20 -13.92
C GLU A 339 -0.57 -13.46 -12.47
N PRO A 340 -1.88 -13.61 -12.22
CA PRO A 340 -2.36 -14.15 -10.96
C PRO A 340 -1.70 -15.49 -10.68
N SER A 341 -1.08 -15.64 -9.51
CA SER A 341 -0.37 -16.86 -9.13
C SER A 341 -1.33 -18.05 -9.08
N PRO A 342 -1.00 -19.19 -9.73
CA PRO A 342 -1.81 -20.40 -9.68
C PRO A 342 -1.81 -21.04 -8.28
N ALA A 343 -0.87 -20.65 -7.40
CA ALA A 343 -0.83 -21.10 -6.01
C ALA A 343 -1.84 -20.38 -5.11
N TYR A 344 -2.51 -19.34 -5.61
CA TYR A 344 -3.56 -18.67 -4.85
C TYR A 344 -4.79 -19.58 -4.69
N ALA A 345 -5.03 -20.02 -3.46
CA ALA A 345 -6.13 -20.92 -3.11
C ALA A 345 -7.28 -20.23 -2.32
N GLY A 346 -7.30 -18.89 -2.30
CA GLY A 346 -8.34 -18.12 -1.63
C GLY A 346 -9.64 -17.99 -2.43
N PRO A 347 -10.62 -17.22 -1.93
CA PRO A 347 -11.85 -16.89 -2.66
C PRO A 347 -11.52 -16.29 -4.03
N ARG A 348 -12.38 -16.53 -5.03
CA ARG A 348 -12.19 -15.98 -6.37
C ARG A 348 -12.26 -14.46 -6.34
N VAL A 349 -11.11 -13.81 -6.40
CA VAL A 349 -10.95 -12.35 -6.44
C VAL A 349 -10.45 -11.85 -7.78
N VAL A 350 -10.24 -12.73 -8.76
CA VAL A 350 -9.86 -12.35 -10.13
C VAL A 350 -10.93 -12.85 -11.12
N GLY A 351 -11.38 -11.93 -11.97
CA GLY A 351 -12.35 -12.20 -13.03
C GLY A 351 -11.87 -11.65 -14.37
N ARG A 352 -12.72 -11.81 -15.39
CA ARG A 352 -12.54 -11.25 -16.73
C ARG A 352 -13.81 -10.49 -17.10
N VAL A 353 -13.65 -9.27 -17.60
CA VAL A 353 -14.73 -8.55 -18.29
C VAL A 353 -14.47 -8.69 -19.78
N ASN A 354 -15.45 -9.23 -20.51
CA ASN A 354 -15.39 -9.38 -21.96
C ASN A 354 -15.81 -8.09 -22.65
#